data_AF-A0A938RNS2-F1
#
_entry.id   AF-A0A938RNS2-F1
#
_cell.length_a   1.000
_cell.length_b   1.000
_cell.length_c   1.000
_cell.angle_alpha   90.00
_cell.angle_beta   90.00
_cell.angle_gamma   90.00
#
_symmetry.space_group_name_H-M   'P 1'
#
loop_
_entity.id
_entity.type
_entity.pdbx_description
1 polymer ?
#
loop_
_entity_poly.entity_id
_entity_poly.type
_entity_poly.pdbx_seq_one_letter_code
_entity_poly.pdbx_strand_id
1 'polypeptide(L)'
;MPATARDYIRSSARQVRHSAIAPGNSPLDFPAVVAKPLLVAVACLLLACESAQTSSRASSERVFYPERGVACDRATQVCTIDSRPSASQTRAYFGDQAARRIQTDATDSRREPKWIFEPDGETSCDMRTQVCYGPKGPNPNKTRRYFGDAAAAKLEQNLGSPANGSSGITRRKHGVGCDQSVRICYDENGPNVKQTRKYFGDAAAKQLEKQLRR
;
A
#
# COMPACT_ATOMS: atom_id res chain seq x y z
N MET A 1 9.80 -8.73 56.73
CA MET A 1 8.39 -9.07 57.01
C MET A 1 7.59 -8.86 55.73
N PRO A 2 7.06 -9.91 55.05
CA PRO A 2 6.32 -9.76 53.80
C PRO A 2 4.81 -9.64 54.06
N ALA A 3 4.16 -8.65 53.44
CA ALA A 3 2.70 -8.55 53.39
C ALA A 3 2.16 -9.29 52.17
N THR A 4 1.19 -10.16 52.43
CA THR A 4 0.54 -11.10 51.53
C THR A 4 -0.56 -10.48 50.68
N ALA A 5 -0.76 -11.06 49.50
CA ALA A 5 -1.89 -10.84 48.61
C ALA A 5 -3.23 -11.28 49.23
N ARG A 6 -4.22 -10.39 49.26
CA ARG A 6 -5.66 -10.65 49.14
C ARG A 6 -6.42 -9.32 49.12
N ASP A 7 -7.53 -9.31 48.39
CA ASP A 7 -8.56 -8.25 48.34
C ASP A 7 -8.38 -7.10 47.35
N TYR A 8 -8.71 -7.36 46.08
CA TYR A 8 -9.46 -6.38 45.28
C TYR A 8 -10.26 -7.05 44.14
N ILE A 9 -11.31 -7.80 44.51
CA ILE A 9 -12.37 -8.22 43.59
C ILE A 9 -13.70 -7.73 44.17
N ARG A 10 -14.22 -6.59 43.70
CA ARG A 10 -15.67 -6.32 43.59
C ARG A 10 -15.94 -4.96 42.91
N SER A 11 -16.30 -4.97 41.63
CA SER A 11 -17.29 -4.02 41.10
C SER A 11 -17.83 -4.54 39.76
N SER A 12 -18.98 -5.19 39.84
CA SER A 12 -19.82 -5.56 38.71
C SER A 12 -21.19 -4.99 38.99
N ALA A 13 -21.68 -4.05 38.17
CA ALA A 13 -23.11 -3.89 37.86
C ALA A 13 -23.37 -2.71 36.91
N ARG A 14 -24.22 -2.98 35.91
CA ARG A 14 -24.90 -2.07 34.97
C ARG A 14 -23.98 -1.50 33.87
N GLN A 15 -24.27 -1.66 32.58
CA GLN A 15 -25.58 -1.54 31.95
C GLN A 15 -25.59 -2.27 30.59
N VAL A 16 -26.42 -3.31 30.48
CA VAL A 16 -26.79 -3.95 29.22
C VAL A 16 -28.14 -3.37 28.80
N ARG A 17 -28.18 -2.70 27.64
CA ARG A 17 -29.37 -2.47 26.80
C ARG A 17 -28.83 -2.44 25.36
N HIS A 18 -28.91 -3.52 24.58
CA HIS A 18 -30.06 -3.98 23.77
C HIS A 18 -30.69 -2.91 22.86
N SER A 19 -30.87 -3.33 21.60
CA SER A 19 -31.68 -2.76 20.49
C SER A 19 -30.87 -1.94 19.48
N ALA A 20 -31.04 -2.06 18.15
CA ALA A 20 -31.72 -3.03 17.30
C ALA A 20 -31.26 -2.77 15.85
N ILE A 21 -31.31 -3.79 15.02
CA ILE A 21 -31.16 -3.77 13.56
C ILE A 21 -32.54 -3.42 12.95
N ALA A 22 -32.60 -2.52 11.96
CA ALA A 22 -33.47 -2.66 10.78
C ALA A 22 -33.16 -1.63 9.67
N PRO A 23 -33.36 -2.00 8.39
CA PRO A 23 -33.14 -1.17 7.19
C PRO A 23 -34.44 -0.49 6.72
N GLY A 24 -34.36 0.53 5.86
CA GLY A 24 -35.56 1.09 5.23
C GLY A 24 -35.36 2.28 4.31
N ASN A 25 -35.32 1.98 3.01
CA ASN A 25 -35.88 2.71 1.87
C ASN A 25 -36.57 4.07 2.16
N SER A 26 -36.13 5.13 1.50
CA SER A 26 -36.90 6.36 1.31
C SER A 26 -37.51 6.39 -0.10
N PRO A 27 -38.84 6.45 -0.24
CA PRO A 27 -39.52 6.67 -1.51
C PRO A 27 -39.64 8.15 -1.86
N LEU A 28 -39.70 8.40 -3.16
CA LEU A 28 -40.16 9.63 -3.79
C LEU A 28 -41.65 9.82 -3.51
N ASP A 29 -42.07 11.02 -3.11
CA ASP A 29 -43.46 11.44 -3.32
C ASP A 29 -43.57 12.96 -3.52
N PHE A 30 -44.50 13.30 -4.40
CA PHE A 30 -44.76 14.59 -5.01
C PHE A 30 -45.62 15.48 -4.09
N PRO A 31 -45.71 16.78 -4.41
CA PRO A 31 -47.07 17.32 -4.50
C PRO A 31 -47.33 18.04 -5.83
N ALA A 32 -48.44 17.66 -6.44
CA ALA A 32 -49.12 18.41 -7.49
C ALA A 32 -50.18 19.31 -6.85
N VAL A 33 -50.16 20.62 -7.10
CA VAL A 33 -51.34 21.50 -7.01
C VAL A 33 -51.30 22.58 -8.10
N VAL A 34 -52.03 22.28 -9.17
CA VAL A 34 -52.91 23.09 -10.03
C VAL A 34 -53.12 24.57 -9.68
N ALA A 35 -52.92 25.48 -10.66
CA ALA A 35 -53.79 26.61 -11.03
C ALA A 35 -53.16 27.44 -12.19
N LYS A 36 -53.48 27.15 -13.45
CA LYS A 36 -54.42 27.85 -14.37
C LYS A 36 -53.92 29.18 -15.01
N PRO A 37 -54.35 29.48 -16.25
CA PRO A 37 -53.54 30.06 -17.33
C PRO A 37 -53.98 31.48 -17.72
N LEU A 38 -53.16 32.22 -18.50
CA LEU A 38 -53.61 33.16 -19.55
C LEU A 38 -52.39 33.82 -20.23
N LEU A 39 -52.36 33.74 -21.57
CA LEU A 39 -51.80 34.70 -22.55
C LEU A 39 -50.31 35.09 -22.37
N VAL A 40 -49.42 34.88 -23.34
CA VAL A 40 -49.35 35.60 -24.62
C VAL A 40 -48.34 34.86 -25.50
N ALA A 41 -48.71 34.60 -26.76
CA ALA A 41 -47.81 34.15 -27.81
C ALA A 41 -46.78 35.24 -28.14
N VAL A 42 -45.56 34.86 -28.57
CA VAL A 42 -44.79 35.47 -29.70
C VAL A 42 -43.29 35.11 -29.57
N ALA A 43 -42.86 34.25 -30.52
CA ALA A 43 -41.58 34.22 -31.23
C ALA A 43 -40.25 34.62 -30.54
N CYS A 44 -39.43 33.60 -30.27
CA CYS A 44 -37.99 33.52 -30.58
C CYS A 44 -37.65 32.02 -30.56
N LEU A 45 -37.60 31.28 -31.68
CA LEU A 45 -36.56 31.34 -32.73
C LEU A 45 -35.17 31.54 -32.11
N LEU A 46 -34.32 30.50 -32.27
CA LEU A 46 -32.91 30.35 -31.87
C LEU A 46 -32.66 29.62 -30.54
N LEU A 47 -32.68 28.28 -30.59
CA LEU A 47 -31.68 27.35 -30.01
C LEU A 47 -32.25 25.91 -30.03
N ALA A 48 -32.54 25.42 -31.24
CA ALA A 48 -32.80 24.00 -31.44
C ALA A 48 -31.47 23.23 -31.41
N CYS A 49 -31.49 22.15 -30.64
CA CYS A 49 -30.65 20.95 -30.76
C CYS A 49 -29.97 20.77 -32.12
N GLU A 50 -28.63 20.70 -32.16
CA GLU A 50 -27.81 19.87 -33.06
C GLU A 50 -26.38 20.40 -32.96
N SER A 51 -25.53 19.81 -32.12
CA SER A 51 -24.76 18.66 -32.56
C SER A 51 -24.07 18.04 -31.35
N ALA A 52 -24.62 16.92 -30.88
CA ALA A 52 -23.84 15.95 -30.14
C ALA A 52 -22.77 15.42 -31.10
N GLN A 53 -21.58 16.01 -31.06
CA GLN A 53 -20.41 15.48 -31.74
C GLN A 53 -20.06 14.14 -31.09
N THR A 54 -20.68 13.10 -31.60
CA THR A 54 -20.23 11.71 -31.52
C THR A 54 -18.95 11.58 -32.34
N SER A 55 -17.88 12.25 -31.89
CA SER A 55 -16.54 11.82 -32.22
C SER A 55 -16.19 10.72 -31.23
N SER A 56 -16.82 9.55 -31.41
CA SER A 56 -16.28 8.31 -30.89
C SER A 56 -14.91 8.14 -31.53
N ARG A 57 -13.92 8.58 -30.76
CA ARG A 57 -12.52 8.14 -30.76
C ARG A 57 -12.34 6.94 -31.67
N ALA A 58 -11.44 7.06 -32.64
CA ALA A 58 -10.60 5.93 -33.01
C ALA A 58 -9.88 5.44 -31.75
N SER A 59 -10.60 4.67 -30.92
CA SER A 59 -10.04 3.84 -29.88
C SER A 59 -9.33 2.74 -30.65
N SER A 60 -8.10 3.00 -31.08
CA SER A 60 -7.16 1.94 -31.40
C SER A 60 -7.24 0.96 -30.26
N GLU A 61 -7.87 -0.19 -30.52
CA GLU A 61 -8.18 -1.16 -29.48
C GLU A 61 -6.89 -1.48 -28.75
N ARG A 62 -6.84 -1.13 -27.46
CA ARG A 62 -5.62 -1.17 -26.66
C ARG A 62 -5.05 -2.58 -26.66
N VAL A 63 -5.93 -3.58 -26.65
CA VAL A 63 -5.60 -4.99 -26.70
C VAL A 63 -6.00 -5.55 -28.08
N PHE A 64 -5.11 -6.29 -28.73
CA PHE A 64 -5.40 -7.03 -29.96
C PHE A 64 -5.02 -8.50 -29.80
N TYR A 65 -5.62 -9.37 -30.61
CA TYR A 65 -5.50 -10.83 -30.49
C TYR A 65 -4.97 -11.41 -31.80
N PRO A 66 -3.63 -11.49 -31.98
CA PRO A 66 -3.05 -11.91 -33.24
C PRO A 66 -3.17 -13.42 -33.50
N GLU A 67 -3.26 -14.21 -32.42
CA GLU A 67 -3.38 -15.67 -32.46
C GLU A 67 -4.38 -16.14 -31.39
N ARG A 68 -4.90 -17.36 -31.53
CA ARG A 68 -5.80 -17.95 -30.53
C ARG A 68 -5.07 -18.07 -29.18
N GLY A 69 -5.62 -17.46 -28.14
CA GLY A 69 -5.04 -17.48 -26.79
C GLY A 69 -3.92 -16.47 -26.56
N VAL A 70 -3.59 -15.62 -27.54
CA VAL A 70 -2.61 -14.54 -27.41
C VAL A 70 -3.33 -13.20 -27.33
N ALA A 71 -3.08 -12.43 -26.27
CA ALA A 71 -3.60 -11.07 -26.11
C ALA A 71 -2.44 -10.08 -25.97
N CYS A 72 -2.34 -9.11 -26.86
CA CYS A 72 -1.26 -8.13 -26.92
C CYS A 72 -1.78 -6.71 -26.65
N ASP A 73 -1.25 -6.02 -25.65
CA ASP A 73 -1.58 -4.63 -25.32
C ASP A 73 -0.57 -3.68 -26.00
N ARG A 74 -1.05 -2.78 -26.86
CA ARG A 74 -0.25 -1.79 -27.61
C ARG A 74 0.33 -0.69 -26.72
N ALA A 75 -0.37 -0.32 -25.65
CA ALA A 75 0.06 0.73 -24.73
C ALA A 75 1.20 0.25 -23.84
N THR A 76 1.14 -1.00 -23.36
CA THR A 76 2.20 -1.60 -22.56
C THR A 76 3.26 -2.32 -23.40
N GLN A 77 2.95 -2.61 -24.67
CA GLN A 77 3.79 -3.40 -25.58
C GLN A 77 4.11 -4.79 -25.02
N VAL A 78 3.10 -5.45 -24.42
CA VAL A 78 3.24 -6.78 -23.81
C VAL A 78 2.19 -7.72 -24.41
N CYS A 79 2.63 -8.92 -24.80
CA CYS A 79 1.75 -10.02 -25.17
C CYS A 79 1.65 -11.05 -24.04
N THR A 80 0.45 -11.58 -23.86
CA THR A 80 0.12 -12.58 -22.84
C THR A 80 -0.43 -13.85 -23.47
N ILE A 81 -0.10 -15.01 -22.88
CA ILE A 81 -0.69 -16.33 -23.16
C ILE A 81 -1.20 -16.86 -21.82
N ASP A 82 -2.43 -17.35 -21.76
CA ASP A 82 -3.06 -17.85 -20.52
C ASP A 82 -2.91 -16.87 -19.35
N SER A 83 -3.11 -15.58 -19.64
CA SER A 83 -2.95 -14.46 -18.69
C SER A 83 -1.54 -14.25 -18.13
N ARG A 84 -0.49 -14.85 -18.74
CA ARG A 84 0.92 -14.66 -18.36
C ARG A 84 1.70 -13.92 -19.44
N PRO A 85 2.57 -12.96 -19.10
CA PRO A 85 3.45 -12.31 -20.07
C PRO A 85 4.34 -13.32 -20.80
N SER A 86 4.41 -13.22 -22.13
CA SER A 86 5.21 -14.09 -22.98
C SER A 86 6.30 -13.28 -23.68
N ALA A 87 7.56 -13.54 -23.32
CA ALA A 87 8.72 -12.91 -23.94
C ALA A 87 8.88 -13.27 -25.41
N SER A 88 8.50 -14.49 -25.80
CA SER A 88 8.53 -14.92 -27.19
C SER A 88 7.49 -14.17 -28.03
N GLN A 89 6.23 -14.10 -27.58
CA GLN A 89 5.19 -13.39 -28.32
C GLN A 89 5.42 -11.89 -28.32
N THR A 90 5.85 -11.32 -27.20
CA THR A 90 6.20 -9.89 -27.13
C THR A 90 7.34 -9.55 -28.08
N ARG A 91 8.33 -10.44 -28.23
CA ARG A 91 9.40 -10.26 -29.23
C ARG A 91 8.87 -10.28 -30.66
N ALA A 92 7.96 -11.21 -30.97
CA ALA A 92 7.39 -11.36 -32.30
C ALA A 92 6.59 -10.12 -32.75
N TYR A 93 5.81 -9.51 -31.86
CA TYR A 93 4.92 -8.39 -32.21
C TYR A 93 5.45 -7.00 -31.87
N PHE A 94 6.30 -6.86 -30.84
CA PHE A 94 6.81 -5.57 -30.36
C PHE A 94 8.35 -5.47 -30.38
N GLY A 95 9.05 -6.53 -30.79
CA GLY A 95 10.49 -6.54 -30.96
C GLY A 95 11.29 -6.85 -29.68
N ASP A 96 12.61 -6.97 -29.85
CA ASP A 96 13.53 -7.41 -28.80
C ASP A 96 13.56 -6.51 -27.57
N GLN A 97 13.41 -5.19 -27.75
CA GLN A 97 13.45 -4.26 -26.62
C GLN A 97 12.26 -4.46 -25.67
N ALA A 98 11.05 -4.60 -26.20
CA ALA A 98 9.86 -4.87 -25.41
C ALA A 98 9.97 -6.22 -24.68
N ALA A 99 10.47 -7.25 -25.37
CA ALA A 99 10.71 -8.56 -24.78
C ALA A 99 11.76 -8.53 -23.66
N ARG A 100 12.82 -7.72 -23.79
CA ARG A 100 13.83 -7.54 -22.74
C ARG A 100 13.27 -6.86 -21.50
N ARG A 101 12.36 -5.89 -21.63
CA ARG A 101 11.73 -5.24 -20.47
C ARG A 101 11.00 -6.27 -19.61
N ILE A 102 10.14 -7.08 -20.22
CA ILE A 102 9.41 -8.12 -19.47
C ILE A 102 10.32 -9.27 -18.99
N GLN A 103 11.43 -9.55 -19.69
CA GLN A 103 12.42 -10.51 -19.19
C GLN A 103 13.18 -9.98 -17.99
N THR A 104 13.57 -8.70 -18.00
CA THR A 104 14.17 -8.02 -16.84
C THR A 104 13.19 -7.99 -15.67
N ASP A 105 11.92 -7.68 -15.91
CA ASP A 105 10.90 -7.68 -14.86
C ASP A 105 10.65 -9.11 -14.33
N ALA A 106 10.70 -10.13 -15.19
CA ALA A 106 10.54 -11.53 -14.80
C ALA A 106 11.80 -12.13 -14.13
N THR A 107 13.00 -11.66 -14.47
CA THR A 107 14.25 -12.03 -13.77
C THR A 107 14.38 -11.28 -12.46
N ASP A 108 13.87 -10.05 -12.36
CA ASP A 108 13.71 -9.32 -11.10
C ASP A 108 12.63 -9.95 -10.22
N SER A 109 11.57 -10.52 -10.82
CA SER A 109 10.58 -11.34 -10.10
C SER A 109 11.13 -12.68 -9.55
N ARG A 110 12.35 -13.09 -9.95
CA ARG A 110 13.10 -14.20 -9.33
C ARG A 110 14.11 -13.73 -8.27
N ARG A 111 14.35 -12.42 -8.14
CA ARG A 111 14.90 -11.87 -6.89
C ARG A 111 13.75 -11.88 -5.89
N GLU A 112 14.02 -12.37 -4.68
CA GLU A 112 13.08 -12.18 -3.56
C GLU A 112 12.63 -10.72 -3.56
N PRO A 113 11.32 -10.42 -3.41
CA PRO A 113 10.84 -9.05 -3.45
C PRO A 113 11.70 -8.22 -2.51
N LYS A 114 12.38 -7.19 -3.05
CA LYS A 114 13.26 -6.32 -2.27
C LYS A 114 12.38 -5.59 -1.27
N TRP A 115 12.13 -6.22 -0.13
CA TRP A 115 11.22 -5.78 0.92
C TRP A 115 11.70 -4.48 1.57
N ILE A 116 12.92 -4.03 1.24
CA ILE A 116 13.47 -2.73 1.58
C ILE A 116 13.62 -1.88 0.31
N PHE A 117 12.99 -0.70 0.27
CA PHE A 117 13.25 0.30 -0.78
C PHE A 117 13.90 1.56 -0.21
N GLU A 118 14.68 2.27 -1.03
CA GLU A 118 15.47 3.43 -0.61
C GLU A 118 15.11 4.64 -1.49
N PRO A 119 14.13 5.46 -1.09
CA PRO A 119 13.56 6.47 -1.99
C PRO A 119 14.44 7.70 -2.20
N ASP A 120 15.34 8.01 -1.28
CA ASP A 120 16.17 9.23 -1.30
C ASP A 120 17.64 8.97 -0.90
N GLY A 121 18.07 7.71 -0.84
CA GLY A 121 19.43 7.31 -0.46
C GLY A 121 19.79 7.44 1.03
N GLU A 122 18.96 8.15 1.82
CA GLU A 122 19.12 8.30 3.28
C GLU A 122 17.99 7.63 4.06
N THR A 123 16.97 7.17 3.35
CA THR A 123 15.81 6.48 3.90
C THR A 123 15.83 5.05 3.44
N SER A 124 15.63 4.14 4.38
CA SER A 124 15.41 2.73 4.10
C SER A 124 14.01 2.37 4.58
N CYS A 125 13.12 1.95 3.69
CA CYS A 125 11.73 1.64 4.01
C CYS A 125 11.45 0.15 3.84
N ASP A 126 11.08 -0.52 4.93
CA ASP A 126 10.70 -1.91 4.95
C ASP A 126 9.20 -2.04 4.67
N MET A 127 8.84 -2.64 3.53
CA MET A 127 7.48 -2.91 3.06
C MET A 127 6.76 -3.97 3.89
N ARG A 128 7.48 -4.87 4.56
CA ARG A 128 6.91 -5.93 5.39
C ARG A 128 6.46 -5.39 6.74
N THR A 129 7.27 -4.53 7.34
CA THR A 129 6.91 -3.87 8.60
C THR A 129 6.14 -2.57 8.38
N GLN A 130 6.14 -2.03 7.15
CA GLN A 130 5.64 -0.70 6.79
C GLN A 130 6.28 0.39 7.66
N VAL A 131 7.61 0.33 7.81
CA VAL A 131 8.39 1.27 8.62
C VAL A 131 9.53 1.83 7.78
N CYS A 132 9.66 3.16 7.81
CA CYS A 132 10.83 3.82 7.24
C CYS A 132 11.83 4.21 8.33
N TYR A 133 13.09 3.97 8.02
CA TYR A 133 14.27 4.29 8.82
C TYR A 133 15.01 5.42 8.13
N GLY A 134 15.57 6.35 8.91
CA GLY A 134 16.53 7.33 8.42
C GLY A 134 17.74 7.42 9.36
N PRO A 135 18.53 8.50 9.28
CA PRO A 135 19.76 8.65 10.06
C PRO A 135 19.57 8.51 11.59
N LYS A 136 18.38 8.81 12.10
CA LYS A 136 18.07 8.76 13.55
C LYS A 136 17.28 7.51 13.96
N GLY A 137 17.30 6.47 13.12
CA GLY A 137 16.52 5.25 13.26
C GLY A 137 15.09 5.37 12.67
N PRO A 138 14.10 4.64 13.21
CA PRO A 138 12.74 4.68 12.71
C PRO A 138 12.17 6.11 12.71
N ASN A 139 11.55 6.50 11.58
CA ASN A 139 11.10 7.85 11.33
C ASN A 139 9.60 7.88 11.02
N PRO A 140 8.75 8.31 11.97
CA PRO A 140 7.30 8.41 11.78
C PRO A 140 6.90 9.32 10.62
N ASN A 141 7.61 10.43 10.39
CA ASN A 141 7.29 11.36 9.31
C ASN A 141 7.54 10.72 7.93
N LYS A 142 8.66 10.01 7.77
CA LYS A 142 8.93 9.27 6.53
C LYS A 142 7.98 8.09 6.38
N THR A 143 7.69 7.37 7.47
CA THR A 143 6.71 6.27 7.47
C THR A 143 5.32 6.76 7.06
N ARG A 144 4.88 7.91 7.57
CA ARG A 144 3.61 8.55 7.18
C ARG A 144 3.59 8.88 5.69
N ARG A 145 4.69 9.43 5.17
CA ARG A 145 4.80 9.80 3.76
C ARG A 145 4.68 8.60 2.81
N TYR A 146 5.29 7.46 3.15
CA TYR A 146 5.35 6.31 2.24
C TYR A 146 4.32 5.20 2.52
N PHE A 147 3.86 5.05 3.77
CA PHE A 147 2.93 4.00 4.20
C PHE A 147 1.63 4.53 4.83
N GLY A 148 1.49 5.86 4.98
CA GLY A 148 0.28 6.51 5.50
C GLY A 148 0.21 6.65 7.02
N ASP A 149 -0.81 7.36 7.48
CA ASP A 149 -0.98 7.73 8.90
C ASP A 149 -1.14 6.52 9.82
N ALA A 150 -1.81 5.46 9.38
CA ALA A 150 -2.01 4.25 10.18
C ALA A 150 -0.68 3.56 10.52
N ALA A 151 0.22 3.45 9.54
CA ALA A 151 1.54 2.87 9.74
C ALA A 151 2.40 3.76 10.65
N ALA A 152 2.34 5.08 10.46
CA ALA A 152 3.05 6.04 11.31
C ALA A 152 2.54 6.00 12.76
N ALA A 153 1.22 5.96 12.98
CA ALA A 153 0.64 5.86 14.31
C ALA A 153 1.02 4.55 15.01
N LYS A 154 1.01 3.42 14.28
CA LYS A 154 1.50 2.14 14.80
C LYS A 154 2.96 2.20 15.19
N LEU A 155 3.80 2.85 14.36
CA LEU A 155 5.21 3.06 14.69
C LEU A 155 5.37 3.96 15.93
N GLU A 156 4.63 5.06 16.02
CA GLU A 156 4.66 5.98 17.17
C GLU A 156 4.23 5.28 18.47
N GLN A 157 3.20 4.43 18.42
CA GLN A 157 2.82 3.58 19.56
C GLN A 157 3.94 2.64 19.97
N ASN A 158 4.62 2.04 19.00
CA ASN A 158 5.75 1.13 19.24
C ASN A 158 7.00 1.85 19.77
N LEU A 159 7.20 3.12 19.41
CA LEU A 159 8.30 3.96 19.85
C LEU A 159 8.03 4.67 21.20
N GLY A 160 6.75 4.92 21.50
CA GLY A 160 6.28 5.75 22.61
C GLY A 160 6.09 5.04 23.96
N SER A 161 6.23 3.70 24.03
CA SER A 161 6.10 2.96 25.30
C SER A 161 7.46 2.49 25.84
N PRO A 162 8.08 3.20 26.80
CA PRO A 162 9.13 2.64 27.66
C PRO A 162 8.59 1.79 28.82
N ALA A 163 7.28 1.54 28.92
CA ALA A 163 6.68 0.75 29.98
C ALA A 163 5.81 -0.39 29.40
N ASN A 164 6.14 -1.63 29.76
CA ASN A 164 5.49 -2.88 29.36
C ASN A 164 5.78 -3.35 27.94
N GLY A 165 6.74 -4.27 27.88
CA GLY A 165 7.33 -4.79 26.66
C GLY A 165 6.37 -5.59 25.79
N SER A 166 6.54 -5.41 24.48
CA SER A 166 6.31 -6.37 23.39
C SER A 166 6.53 -5.73 21.99
N SER A 167 7.11 -4.52 21.91
CA SER A 167 7.43 -3.91 20.61
C SER A 167 8.69 -4.54 20.01
N GLY A 168 8.52 -5.17 18.85
CA GLY A 168 9.57 -5.84 18.09
C GLY A 168 10.76 -4.94 17.73
N ILE A 169 10.66 -3.61 17.80
CA ILE A 169 11.81 -2.72 17.56
C ILE A 169 12.23 -2.07 18.88
N THR A 170 13.35 -2.50 19.44
CA THR A 170 13.91 -1.88 20.66
C THR A 170 14.87 -0.76 20.26
N ARG A 171 14.49 0.49 20.56
CA ARG A 171 15.40 1.64 20.42
C ARG A 171 16.43 1.61 21.54
N ARG A 172 17.72 1.53 21.21
CA ARG A 172 18.82 1.54 22.19
C ARG A 172 19.55 2.88 22.14
N LYS A 173 20.34 3.16 23.19
CA LYS A 173 21.19 4.37 23.26
C LYS A 173 22.09 4.43 22.01
N HIS A 174 22.31 5.65 21.50
CA HIS A 174 23.16 5.98 20.33
C HIS A 174 22.54 5.78 18.93
N GLY A 175 21.24 5.99 18.75
CA GLY A 175 20.63 6.03 17.41
C GLY A 175 20.45 4.67 16.74
N VAL A 176 20.72 3.57 17.45
CA VAL A 176 20.56 2.21 16.94
C VAL A 176 19.19 1.65 17.31
N GLY A 177 18.40 1.26 16.32
CA GLY A 177 17.13 0.55 16.50
C GLY A 177 17.29 -0.91 16.11
N CYS A 178 16.92 -1.85 16.99
CA CYS A 178 17.01 -3.28 16.69
C CYS A 178 15.63 -3.89 16.54
N ASP A 179 15.34 -4.46 15.38
CA ASP A 179 14.13 -5.25 15.14
C ASP A 179 14.37 -6.71 15.54
N GLN A 180 13.72 -7.13 16.62
CA GLN A 180 13.72 -8.48 17.18
C GLN A 180 13.02 -9.50 16.28
N SER A 181 12.06 -9.08 15.44
CA SER A 181 11.32 -9.98 14.55
C SER A 181 12.19 -10.50 13.40
N VAL A 182 13.07 -9.65 12.87
CA VAL A 182 14.07 -10.02 11.84
C VAL A 182 15.46 -10.23 12.39
N ARG A 183 15.69 -9.91 13.67
CA ARG A 183 16.99 -9.94 14.34
C ARG A 183 18.04 -9.10 13.62
N ILE A 184 17.66 -7.91 13.18
CA ILE A 184 18.53 -6.94 12.48
C ILE A 184 18.55 -5.64 13.29
N CYS A 185 19.73 -5.05 13.43
CA CYS A 185 19.90 -3.71 13.97
C CYS A 185 20.20 -2.71 12.86
N TYR A 186 19.63 -1.52 13.00
CA TYR A 186 19.70 -0.41 12.06
C TYR A 186 20.35 0.78 12.75
N ASP A 187 21.23 1.48 12.04
CA ASP A 187 21.82 2.76 12.45
C ASP A 187 21.52 3.86 11.42
N GLU A 188 22.28 4.93 11.46
CA GLU A 188 22.09 6.08 10.58
C GLU A 188 22.33 5.78 9.09
N ASN A 189 23.05 4.70 8.78
CA ASN A 189 23.39 4.26 7.44
C ASN A 189 22.57 3.03 7.01
N GLY A 190 21.50 2.69 7.73
CA GLY A 190 20.65 1.53 7.44
C GLY A 190 21.05 0.28 8.23
N PRO A 191 20.88 -0.94 7.69
CA PRO A 191 21.20 -2.17 8.41
C PRO A 191 22.68 -2.26 8.79
N ASN A 192 22.97 -2.36 10.09
CA ASN A 192 24.33 -2.40 10.61
C ASN A 192 24.71 -3.82 11.05
N VAL A 193 25.64 -4.43 10.32
CA VAL A 193 26.18 -5.77 10.60
C VAL A 193 26.87 -5.86 11.97
N LYS A 194 27.67 -4.86 12.34
CA LYS A 194 28.42 -4.84 13.61
C LYS A 194 27.48 -4.78 14.82
N GLN A 195 26.44 -3.96 14.75
CA GLN A 195 25.41 -3.88 15.79
C GLN A 195 24.56 -5.15 15.80
N THR A 196 24.17 -5.66 14.64
CA THR A 196 23.43 -6.93 14.53
C THR A 196 24.22 -8.09 15.15
N ARG A 197 25.53 -8.16 14.91
CA ARG A 197 26.42 -9.14 15.57
C ARG A 197 26.44 -8.96 17.09
N LYS A 198 26.57 -7.71 17.56
CA LYS A 198 26.61 -7.38 18.98
C LYS A 198 25.32 -7.76 19.73
N TYR A 199 24.15 -7.55 19.12
CA TYR A 199 22.86 -7.74 19.79
C TYR A 199 22.20 -9.09 19.51
N PHE A 200 22.38 -9.66 18.32
CA PHE A 200 21.72 -10.91 17.90
C PHE A 200 22.69 -12.06 17.58
N GLY A 201 24.00 -11.83 17.66
CA GLY A 201 25.04 -12.83 17.45
C GLY A 201 25.49 -13.01 16.00
N ASP A 202 26.53 -13.82 15.81
CA ASP A 202 27.19 -14.02 14.51
C ASP A 202 26.30 -14.62 13.42
N ALA A 203 25.36 -15.49 13.79
CA ALA A 203 24.45 -16.11 12.83
C ALA A 203 23.57 -15.06 12.14
N ALA A 204 22.98 -14.15 12.92
CA ALA A 204 22.17 -13.05 12.40
C ALA A 204 23.02 -12.07 11.56
N ALA A 205 24.23 -11.76 12.02
CA ALA A 205 25.14 -10.89 11.29
C ALA A 205 25.57 -11.48 9.93
N LYS A 206 25.91 -12.77 9.87
CA LYS A 206 26.25 -13.45 8.62
C LYS A 206 25.07 -13.53 7.66
N GLN A 207 23.87 -13.72 8.19
CA GLN A 207 22.65 -13.68 7.38
C GLN A 207 22.44 -12.29 6.78
N LEU A 208 22.62 -11.24 7.57
CA LEU A 208 22.55 -9.86 7.09
C LEU A 208 23.64 -9.55 6.06
N GLU A 209 24.89 -9.96 6.30
CA GLU A 209 25.99 -9.81 5.32
C GLU A 209 25.67 -10.48 3.99
N LYS A 210 25.04 -11.66 4.00
CA LYS A 210 24.59 -12.34 2.77
C LYS A 210 23.48 -11.57 2.05
N GLN A 211 22.57 -10.95 2.79
CA GLN A 211 21.48 -10.14 2.23
C GLN A 211 22.00 -8.86 1.59
N LEU A 212 22.98 -8.20 2.20
CA LEU A 212 23.57 -6.95 1.71
C LEU A 212 24.49 -7.13 0.48
N ARG A 213 24.95 -8.35 0.20
CA ARG A 213 25.84 -8.67 -0.93
C ARG A 213 25.09 -9.07 -2.22
N ARG A 214 23.76 -9.05 -2.24
CA ARG A 214 22.90 -9.51 -3.36
C ARG A 214 22.28 -8.35 -4.14
#